data_AF-A0A6P1T9J3-F1
#
_entry.id   AF-A0A6P1T9J3-F1
#
_cell.length_a   1.000
_cell.length_b   1.000
_cell.length_c   1.000
_cell.angle_alpha   90.00
_cell.angle_beta   90.00
_cell.angle_gamma   90.00
#
_symmetry.space_group_name_H-M   'P 1'
#
loop_
_entity.id
_entity.type
_entity.pdbx_description
1 polymer ?
#
loop_
_entity_poly.entity_id
_entity_poly.type
_entity_poly.pdbx_seq_one_letter_code
_entity_poly.pdbx_strand_id
1 'polypeptide(L)'
;MSTVEQIRSLNRGEYTAIVIGFISTLAPGVLILCLFSRELFLEISSLKLILLAFAISLPWVLANFIVAFIANLRNPNGTITSMIGSSVFYGAINASLVLYLSIAVTFLLNKNALFLVALGVVSNVVLAAIYFYGYSGYLKRANAHNKSKQSDAQKTRASV
;
A
#
# COMPACT_ATOMS: atom_id res chain seq x y z
N MET A 1 -8.67 -27.31 -4.97
CA MET A 1 -9.34 -26.48 -3.95
C MET A 1 -10.05 -25.35 -4.68
N SER A 2 -11.36 -25.18 -4.51
CA SER A 2 -12.09 -24.14 -5.26
C SER A 2 -11.76 -22.75 -4.70
N THR A 3 -11.80 -21.72 -5.55
CA THR A 3 -11.62 -20.32 -5.12
C THR A 3 -12.65 -19.92 -4.06
N VAL A 4 -13.84 -20.54 -4.11
CA VAL A 4 -14.92 -20.36 -3.14
C VAL A 4 -14.56 -20.97 -1.78
N GLU A 5 -13.92 -22.15 -1.76
CA GLU A 5 -13.40 -22.76 -0.53
C GLU A 5 -12.34 -21.87 0.14
N GLN A 6 -11.43 -21.29 -0.64
CA GLN A 6 -10.38 -20.41 -0.12
C GLN A 6 -10.95 -19.13 0.50
N ILE A 7 -11.98 -18.54 -0.12
CA ILE A 7 -12.68 -17.37 0.44
C ILE A 7 -13.42 -17.73 1.72
N ARG A 8 -14.02 -18.92 1.81
CA ARG A 8 -14.68 -19.40 3.04
C ARG A 8 -13.70 -19.72 4.17
N SER A 9 -12.45 -20.07 3.85
CA SER A 9 -11.41 -20.34 4.83
C SER A 9 -10.67 -19.09 5.34
N LEU A 10 -11.02 -17.89 4.84
CA LEU A 10 -10.41 -16.64 5.31
C LEU A 10 -10.73 -16.41 6.78
N ASN A 11 -9.69 -16.10 7.56
CA ASN A 11 -9.87 -15.69 8.94
C ASN A 11 -10.59 -14.34 9.02
N ARG A 12 -11.29 -14.09 10.13
CA ARG A 12 -12.04 -12.84 10.36
C ARG A 12 -11.18 -11.59 10.15
N GLY A 13 -9.89 -11.64 10.55
CA GLY A 13 -8.95 -10.54 10.35
C GLY A 13 -8.57 -10.29 8.87
N GLU A 14 -8.47 -11.34 8.06
CA GLU A 14 -8.14 -11.24 6.63
C GLU A 14 -9.33 -10.69 5.83
N TYR A 15 -10.55 -11.07 6.21
CA TYR A 15 -11.77 -10.49 5.65
C TYR A 15 -11.86 -8.98 5.95
N THR A 16 -11.66 -8.58 7.21
CA THR A 16 -11.67 -7.17 7.62
C THR A 16 -10.63 -6.36 6.85
N ALA A 17 -9.45 -6.93 6.63
CA ALA A 17 -8.40 -6.29 5.86
C ALA A 17 -8.75 -6.04 4.39
N ILE A 18 -9.34 -7.03 3.72
CA ILE A 18 -9.79 -6.91 2.33
C ILE A 18 -10.85 -5.80 2.23
N VAL A 19 -11.81 -5.78 3.16
CA VAL A 19 -12.84 -4.75 3.21
C VAL A 19 -12.25 -3.37 3.45
N ILE A 20 -11.31 -3.24 4.41
CA ILE A 20 -10.62 -1.97 4.66
C ILE A 20 -9.85 -1.52 3.41
N GLY A 21 -9.10 -2.41 2.75
CA GLY A 21 -8.37 -2.07 1.53
C GLY A 21 -9.29 -1.62 0.39
N PHE A 22 -10.43 -2.29 0.23
CA PHE A 22 -11.44 -1.96 -0.76
C PHE A 22 -12.06 -0.57 -0.50
N ILE A 23 -12.52 -0.31 0.73
CA ILE A 23 -13.10 0.98 1.13
C ILE A 23 -12.04 2.08 1.02
N SER A 24 -10.81 1.80 1.47
CA SER A 24 -9.70 2.75 1.42
C SER A 24 -9.36 3.14 0.00
N THR A 25 -9.50 2.24 -0.98
CA THR A 25 -9.26 2.56 -2.39
C THR A 25 -10.44 3.35 -2.97
N LEU A 26 -11.67 2.90 -2.71
CA LEU A 26 -12.87 3.48 -3.30
C LEU A 26 -13.15 4.91 -2.81
N ALA A 27 -13.06 5.14 -1.51
CA ALA A 27 -13.46 6.40 -0.90
C ALA A 27 -12.68 7.64 -1.39
N PRO A 28 -11.34 7.65 -1.52
CA PRO A 28 -10.62 8.79 -2.10
C PRO A 28 -10.98 9.02 -3.58
N GLY A 29 -11.27 7.96 -4.35
CA GLY A 29 -11.75 8.09 -5.72
C GLY A 29 -13.12 8.80 -5.81
N VAL A 30 -14.05 8.43 -4.92
CA VAL A 30 -15.36 9.09 -4.78
C VAL A 30 -15.18 10.57 -4.39
N LEU A 31 -14.29 10.87 -3.46
CA LEU A 31 -13.99 12.23 -3.03
C LEU A 31 -13.44 13.10 -4.16
N ILE A 32 -12.51 12.58 -4.96
CA ILE A 32 -11.96 13.30 -6.12
C ILE A 32 -13.08 13.63 -7.12
N LEU A 33 -13.96 12.67 -7.40
CA LEU A 33 -15.11 12.91 -8.29
C LEU A 33 -16.07 13.95 -7.73
N CYS A 34 -16.38 13.88 -6.43
CA CYS A 34 -17.26 14.84 -5.78
C CYS A 34 -16.68 16.27 -5.81
N LEU A 35 -15.37 16.42 -5.64
CA LEU A 35 -14.67 17.71 -5.58
C LEU A 35 -14.44 18.34 -6.95
N PHE A 36 -14.00 17.55 -7.95
CA PHE A 36 -13.56 18.08 -9.24
C PHE A 36 -14.54 17.83 -10.39
N SER A 37 -15.53 16.97 -10.22
CA SER A 37 -16.45 16.57 -11.30
C SER A 37 -17.85 16.27 -10.76
N ARG A 38 -18.38 17.22 -9.97
CA ARG A 38 -19.68 17.09 -9.29
C ARG A 38 -20.85 16.82 -10.23
N GLU A 39 -20.83 17.41 -11.42
CA GLU A 39 -21.87 17.19 -12.45
C GLU A 39 -21.89 15.72 -12.89
N LEU A 40 -20.70 15.17 -13.18
CA LEU A 40 -20.52 13.75 -13.51
C LEU A 40 -20.98 12.84 -12.36
N PHE A 41 -20.70 13.24 -11.11
CA PHE A 41 -21.09 12.47 -9.92
C PHE A 41 -22.61 12.32 -9.79
N LEU A 42 -23.38 13.34 -10.16
CA LEU A 42 -24.85 13.35 -10.04
C LEU A 42 -25.56 12.62 -11.18
N GLU A 43 -24.94 12.56 -12.36
CA GLU A 43 -25.53 11.95 -13.56
C GLU A 43 -25.24 10.44 -13.67
N ILE A 44 -24.14 9.98 -13.08
CA ILE A 44 -23.66 8.60 -13.23
C ILE A 44 -24.40 7.63 -12.28
N SER A 45 -24.83 6.49 -12.83
CA SER A 45 -25.41 5.38 -12.05
C SER A 45 -24.40 4.79 -11.04
N SER A 46 -24.87 4.30 -9.90
CA SER A 46 -24.03 3.85 -8.77
C SER A 46 -22.92 2.86 -9.16
N LEU A 47 -23.18 1.90 -10.06
CA LEU A 47 -22.19 0.92 -10.48
C LEU A 47 -21.06 1.55 -11.32
N LYS A 48 -21.41 2.48 -12.22
CA LYS A 48 -20.43 3.24 -13.02
C LYS A 48 -19.61 4.17 -12.14
N LEU A 49 -20.22 4.76 -11.12
CA LEU A 49 -19.55 5.61 -10.13
C LEU A 49 -18.49 4.81 -9.36
N ILE A 50 -18.85 3.62 -8.88
CA ILE A 50 -17.93 2.71 -8.19
C ILE A 50 -16.75 2.36 -9.10
N LEU A 51 -17.01 1.97 -10.36
CA LEU A 51 -15.94 1.65 -11.32
C LEU A 51 -15.02 2.84 -11.57
N LEU A 52 -15.58 4.04 -11.75
CA LEU A 52 -14.81 5.24 -12.03
C LEU A 52 -13.98 5.68 -10.82
N ALA A 53 -14.54 5.60 -9.62
CA ALA A 53 -13.82 5.86 -8.38
C ALA A 53 -12.63 4.89 -8.20
N PHE A 54 -12.83 3.61 -8.53
CA PHE A 54 -11.71 2.65 -8.60
C PHE A 54 -10.69 3.06 -9.64
N ALA A 55 -11.10 3.37 -10.86
CA ALA A 55 -10.17 3.73 -11.95
C ALA A 55 -9.28 4.94 -11.60
N ILE A 56 -9.79 5.91 -10.84
CA ILE A 56 -9.05 7.10 -10.42
C ILE A 56 -8.05 6.79 -9.29
N SER A 57 -8.44 5.94 -8.34
CA SER A 57 -7.63 5.62 -7.15
C SER A 57 -6.62 4.49 -7.39
N LEU A 58 -6.94 3.55 -8.29
CA LEU A 58 -6.15 2.33 -8.55
C LEU A 58 -4.70 2.61 -8.99
N PRO A 59 -4.38 3.60 -9.84
CA PRO A 59 -2.99 3.88 -10.23
C PRO A 59 -2.10 4.19 -9.02
N TRP A 60 -2.64 4.85 -8.00
CA TRP A 60 -1.92 5.19 -6.77
C TRP A 60 -1.63 3.97 -5.90
N VAL A 61 -2.64 3.11 -5.76
CA VAL A 61 -2.51 1.83 -5.04
C VAL A 61 -1.50 0.93 -5.73
N LEU A 62 -1.57 0.85 -7.07
CA LEU A 62 -0.66 0.03 -7.87
C LEU A 62 0.79 0.54 -7.78
N ALA A 63 1.00 1.86 -7.82
CA ALA A 63 2.33 2.44 -7.65
C ALA A 63 2.96 2.08 -6.30
N ASN A 64 2.20 2.20 -5.20
CA ASN A 64 2.69 1.82 -3.88
C ASN A 64 2.90 0.31 -3.75
N PHE A 65 2.03 -0.49 -4.36
CA PHE A 65 2.18 -1.94 -4.41
C PHE A 65 3.50 -2.33 -5.09
N ILE A 66 3.81 -1.76 -6.25
CA ILE A 66 5.06 -2.03 -6.99
C ILE A 66 6.27 -1.67 -6.14
N VAL A 67 6.26 -0.50 -5.48
CA VAL A 67 7.37 -0.07 -4.59
C VAL A 67 7.56 -1.06 -3.44
N ALA A 68 6.48 -1.42 -2.74
CA ALA A 68 6.54 -2.37 -1.63
C ALA A 68 6.98 -3.75 -2.09
N PHE A 69 6.50 -4.20 -3.25
CA PHE A 69 6.87 -5.48 -3.85
C PHE A 69 8.37 -5.53 -4.18
N ILE A 70 8.91 -4.50 -4.86
CA ILE A 70 10.34 -4.40 -5.19
C ILE A 70 11.21 -4.37 -3.93
N ALA A 71 10.80 -3.63 -2.90
CA ALA A 71 11.52 -3.58 -1.64
C ALA A 71 11.55 -4.96 -0.97
N ASN A 72 10.39 -5.64 -0.93
CA ASN A 72 10.28 -6.97 -0.36
C ASN A 72 11.11 -8.00 -1.11
N LEU A 73 11.23 -7.94 -2.45
CA LEU A 73 12.10 -8.83 -3.24
C LEU A 73 13.56 -8.84 -2.77
N ARG A 74 14.02 -7.81 -2.06
CA ARG A 74 15.37 -7.73 -1.49
C ARG A 74 15.53 -8.47 -0.16
N ASN A 75 14.45 -9.01 0.40
CA ASN A 75 14.49 -9.76 1.65
C ASN A 75 14.76 -11.24 1.39
N PRO A 76 15.95 -11.75 1.76
CA PRO A 76 16.32 -13.15 1.49
C PRO A 76 15.50 -14.17 2.28
N ASN A 77 14.78 -13.74 3.32
CA ASN A 77 14.04 -14.62 4.23
C ASN A 77 12.51 -14.52 4.07
N GLY A 78 12.01 -13.73 3.13
CA GLY A 78 10.58 -13.52 2.92
C GLY A 78 9.93 -14.65 2.10
N THR A 79 8.79 -15.17 2.55
CA THR A 79 7.95 -16.04 1.70
C THR A 79 7.13 -15.19 0.74
N ILE A 80 6.94 -15.65 -0.50
CA ILE A 80 6.19 -14.93 -1.54
C ILE A 80 4.81 -14.48 -1.04
N THR A 81 4.10 -15.34 -0.30
CA THR A 81 2.78 -15.05 0.26
C THR A 81 2.81 -13.89 1.27
N SER A 82 3.82 -13.85 2.15
CA SER A 82 3.99 -12.75 3.12
C SER A 82 4.37 -11.43 2.42
N MET A 83 5.11 -11.51 1.32
CA MET A 83 5.53 -10.35 0.53
C MET A 83 4.34 -9.73 -0.22
N ILE A 84 3.50 -10.56 -0.84
CA ILE A 84 2.28 -10.09 -1.52
C ILE A 84 1.31 -9.50 -0.50
N GLY A 85 1.05 -10.20 0.61
CA GLY A 85 0.14 -9.71 1.66
C GLY A 85 0.57 -8.36 2.22
N SER A 86 1.84 -8.22 2.63
CA SER A 86 2.37 -6.95 3.15
C SER A 86 2.38 -5.84 2.10
N SER A 87 2.66 -6.16 0.82
CA SER A 87 2.67 -5.18 -0.26
C SER A 87 1.27 -4.70 -0.65
N VAL A 88 0.25 -5.57 -0.59
CA VAL A 88 -1.16 -5.19 -0.82
C VAL A 88 -1.64 -4.28 0.31
N PHE A 89 -1.37 -4.64 1.56
CA PHE A 89 -1.77 -3.84 2.72
C PHE A 89 -1.09 -2.47 2.72
N TYR A 90 0.23 -2.45 2.54
CA TYR A 90 0.99 -1.20 2.46
C TYR A 90 0.53 -0.38 1.25
N GLY A 91 0.37 -1.04 0.10
CA GLY A 91 -0.09 -0.45 -1.15
C GLY A 91 -1.43 0.27 -1.01
N ALA A 92 -2.43 -0.41 -0.47
CA ALA A 92 -3.77 0.16 -0.29
C ALA A 92 -3.81 1.24 0.78
N ILE A 93 -3.35 0.96 2.00
CA ILE A 93 -3.50 1.90 3.13
C ILE A 93 -2.65 3.15 2.90
N ASN A 94 -1.40 3.01 2.48
CA ASN A 94 -0.51 4.15 2.30
C ASN A 94 -0.96 5.02 1.13
N ALA A 95 -1.35 4.42 -0.02
CA ALA A 95 -1.86 5.18 -1.15
C ALA A 95 -3.12 5.97 -0.78
N SER A 96 -4.04 5.36 -0.04
CA SER A 96 -5.25 6.03 0.42
C SER A 96 -4.93 7.19 1.35
N LEU A 97 -4.03 7.00 2.31
CA LEU A 97 -3.64 8.05 3.26
C LEU A 97 -2.98 9.24 2.55
N VAL A 98 -2.10 8.97 1.58
CA VAL A 98 -1.48 10.01 0.73
C VAL A 98 -2.54 10.76 -0.08
N LEU A 99 -3.48 10.04 -0.68
CA LEU A 99 -4.57 10.65 -1.45
C LEU A 99 -5.45 11.51 -0.56
N TYR A 100 -5.86 11.04 0.62
CA TYR A 100 -6.66 11.82 1.56
C TYR A 100 -5.96 13.11 1.98
N LEU A 101 -4.69 13.04 2.34
CA LEU A 101 -3.91 14.22 2.70
C LEU A 101 -3.76 15.18 1.51
N SER A 102 -3.52 14.65 0.31
CA SER A 102 -3.38 15.46 -0.90
C SER A 102 -4.70 16.15 -1.26
N ILE A 103 -5.83 15.47 -1.12
CA ILE A 103 -7.17 16.03 -1.30
C ILE A 103 -7.42 17.14 -0.27
N ALA A 104 -7.14 16.88 1.00
CA ALA A 104 -7.34 17.85 2.08
C ALA A 104 -6.50 19.13 1.86
N VAL A 105 -5.22 18.99 1.52
CA VAL A 105 -4.35 20.14 1.23
C VAL A 105 -4.81 20.88 -0.03
N THR A 106 -5.19 20.17 -1.09
CA THR A 106 -5.69 20.80 -2.32
C THR A 106 -6.96 21.59 -2.07
N PHE A 107 -7.87 21.05 -1.24
CA PHE A 107 -9.10 21.72 -0.85
C PHE A 107 -8.84 22.96 0.01
N LEU A 108 -7.97 22.85 1.03
CA LEU A 108 -7.61 23.97 1.91
C LEU A 108 -6.93 25.12 1.16
N LEU A 109 -6.13 24.81 0.14
CA LEU A 109 -5.44 25.79 -0.69
C LEU A 109 -6.25 26.26 -1.91
N ASN A 110 -7.47 25.74 -2.08
CA ASN A 110 -8.36 25.98 -3.23
C ASN A 110 -7.62 25.85 -4.57
N LYS A 111 -6.90 24.74 -4.77
CA LYS A 111 -6.10 24.49 -5.98
C LYS A 111 -6.80 23.52 -6.93
N ASN A 112 -6.35 23.52 -8.19
CA ASN A 112 -6.92 22.71 -9.26
C ASN A 112 -6.50 21.23 -9.15
N ALA A 113 -7.18 20.35 -9.87
CA ALA A 113 -6.89 18.91 -9.90
C ALA A 113 -5.42 18.59 -10.26
N LEU A 114 -4.78 19.41 -11.10
CA LEU A 114 -3.38 19.23 -11.46
C LEU A 114 -2.44 19.39 -10.26
N PHE A 115 -2.78 20.28 -9.32
CA PHE A 115 -2.03 20.42 -8.06
C PHE A 115 -2.17 19.18 -7.18
N LEU A 116 -3.37 18.59 -7.10
CA LEU A 116 -3.59 17.33 -6.39
C LEU A 116 -2.74 16.21 -6.96
N VAL A 117 -2.72 16.06 -8.29
CA VAL A 117 -1.91 15.03 -8.95
C VAL A 117 -0.42 15.26 -8.69
N ALA A 118 0.06 16.50 -8.84
CA ALA A 118 1.45 16.83 -8.56
C ALA A 118 1.83 16.52 -7.10
N LEU A 119 1.00 16.95 -6.14
CA LEU A 119 1.23 16.72 -4.72
C LEU A 119 1.20 15.23 -4.37
N GLY A 120 0.24 14.48 -4.93
CA GLY A 120 0.14 13.04 -4.74
C GLY A 120 1.36 12.29 -5.29
N VAL A 121 1.86 12.69 -6.47
CA VAL A 121 3.06 12.08 -7.08
C VAL A 121 4.29 12.36 -6.23
N VAL A 122 4.52 13.63 -5.87
CA VAL A 122 5.67 14.02 -5.04
C VAL A 122 5.63 13.30 -3.68
N SER A 123 4.48 13.28 -3.02
CA SER A 123 4.30 12.61 -1.73
C SER A 123 4.59 11.12 -1.82
N ASN A 124 4.13 10.46 -2.88
CA ASN A 124 4.41 9.04 -3.10
C ASN A 124 5.89 8.77 -3.36
N VAL A 125 6.56 9.61 -4.15
CA VAL A 125 8.01 9.45 -4.41
C VAL A 125 8.80 9.62 -3.11
N VAL A 126 8.45 10.61 -2.29
CA VAL A 126 9.11 10.85 -0.99
C VAL A 126 8.89 9.66 -0.05
N LEU A 127 7.65 9.18 0.08
CA LEU A 127 7.35 8.02 0.94
C LEU A 127 8.01 6.74 0.43
N ALA A 128 8.05 6.53 -0.89
CA ALA A 128 8.76 5.41 -1.50
C ALA A 128 10.25 5.45 -1.16
N ALA A 129 10.88 6.63 -1.25
CA ALA A 129 12.28 6.80 -0.87
C ALA A 129 12.51 6.50 0.61
N ILE A 130 11.69 7.06 1.50
CA ILE A 130 11.76 6.82 2.96
C ILE A 130 11.62 5.33 3.26
N TYR A 131 10.61 4.68 2.68
CA TYR A 131 10.37 3.25 2.85
C TYR A 131 11.57 2.42 2.40
N PHE A 132 12.13 2.73 1.23
CA PHE A 132 13.27 2.00 0.69
C PHE A 132 14.56 2.15 1.52
N TYR A 133 14.87 3.38 1.96
CA TYR A 133 16.02 3.63 2.82
C TYR A 133 15.84 2.98 4.21
N GLY A 134 14.65 3.11 4.79
CA GLY A 134 14.31 2.46 6.07
C GLY A 134 14.41 0.95 6.00
N TYR A 135 13.86 0.34 4.94
CA TYR A 135 13.89 -1.11 4.74
C TYR A 135 15.31 -1.64 4.52
N SER A 136 16.12 -0.94 3.72
CA SER A 136 17.53 -1.25 3.53
C SER A 136 18.33 -1.20 4.84
N GLY A 137 18.08 -0.18 5.67
CA GLY A 137 18.67 -0.06 7.00
C GLY A 137 18.26 -1.20 7.94
N TYR A 138 16.99 -1.58 7.93
CA TYR A 138 16.46 -2.69 8.72
C TYR A 138 17.11 -4.02 8.32
N LEU A 139 17.21 -4.33 7.03
CA LEU A 139 17.85 -5.55 6.54
C LEU A 139 19.33 -5.66 6.95
N LYS A 140 20.07 -4.54 6.90
CA LYS A 140 21.47 -4.52 7.37
C LYS A 140 21.59 -4.90 8.85
N ARG A 141 20.71 -4.37 9.70
CA ARG A 141 20.69 -4.68 11.15
C ARG A 141 20.28 -6.12 11.42
N ALA A 142 19.25 -6.61 10.74
CA ALA A 142 18.78 -7.99 10.88
C ALA A 142 19.86 -9.01 10.47
N ASN A 143 20.56 -8.76 9.36
CA ASN A 143 21.65 -9.62 8.91
C ASN A 143 22.86 -9.58 9.86
N ALA A 144 23.20 -8.43 10.43
CA ALA A 144 24.27 -8.33 11.43
C ALA A 144 23.95 -9.16 12.69
N HIS A 145 22.70 -9.09 13.17
CA HIS A 145 22.24 -9.84 14.34
C HIS A 145 22.16 -11.36 14.09
N ASN A 146 21.79 -11.78 12.88
CA ASN A 146 21.80 -13.21 12.53
C ASN A 146 23.23 -13.77 12.41
N LYS A 147 24.18 -12.98 11.89
CA LYS A 147 25.59 -13.36 11.85
C LYS A 147 26.21 -13.49 13.25
N SER A 148 25.87 -12.61 14.20
CA SER A 148 26.37 -12.73 15.58
C SER A 148 25.85 -14.00 16.25
N LYS A 149 24.55 -14.28 16.15
CA LYS A 149 23.96 -15.52 16.69
C LYS A 149 24.55 -16.80 16.11
N GLN A 150 24.84 -16.82 14.81
CA GLN A 150 25.50 -17.97 14.18
C GLN A 150 26.94 -18.13 14.68
N SER A 151 27.69 -17.04 14.83
CA SER A 151 29.06 -17.08 15.36
C SER A 151 29.12 -17.59 16.80
N ASP A 152 28.18 -17.16 17.64
CA ASP A 152 28.09 -17.61 19.04
C ASP A 152 27.73 -19.10 19.12
N ALA A 153 26.74 -19.55 18.34
CA ALA A 153 26.36 -20.96 18.28
C ALA A 153 27.48 -21.87 17.75
N GLN A 154 28.32 -21.38 16.83
CA GLN A 154 29.47 -22.11 16.31
C GLN A 154 30.60 -22.22 17.34
N LYS A 155 30.86 -21.15 18.12
CA LYS A 155 31.83 -21.19 19.22
C LYS A 155 31.42 -22.17 20.32
N THR A 156 30.14 -22.18 20.72
CA THR A 156 29.64 -23.11 21.75
C THR A 156 29.74 -24.58 21.33
N ARG A 157 29.64 -24.88 20.01
CA ARG A 157 29.85 -26.25 19.50
C ARG A 157 31.32 -26.66 19.38
N ALA A 158 32.24 -25.71 19.24
CA ALA A 158 33.67 -25.99 19.17
C ALA A 158 34.32 -26.19 20.56
N SER A 159 33.63 -25.82 21.64
CA SER A 159 34.09 -25.96 23.02
C SER A 159 33.54 -27.20 23.75
N VAL A 160 32.79 -28.06 23.05
CA VAL A 160 32.26 -29.35 23.54
C VAL A 160 32.98 -30.47 22.80
#